data_AF-A0A1G9Q582-F1
#
_entry.id   AF-A0A1G9Q582-F1
#
_cell.length_a   1.000
_cell.length_b   1.000
_cell.length_c   1.000
_cell.angle_alpha   90.00
_cell.angle_beta   90.00
_cell.angle_gamma   90.00
#
_symmetry.space_group_name_H-M   'P 1'
#
loop_
_entity.id
_entity.type
_entity.pdbx_description
1 polymer ?
#
loop_
_entity_poly.entity_id
_entity_poly.type
_entity_poly.pdbx_seq_one_letter_code
_entity_poly.pdbx_strand_id
1 'polypeptide(L)' 'MKMKRTTLLRVLDCLAILTFIATFSPLVIPENEIRPFLMGIPYTMWMGFLVSVIFVVLAYFVSIINKEERNAD' A
#
# COMPACT_ATOMS: atom_id res chain seq x y z
N MET A 1 -23.49 -13.35 1.66
CA MET A 1 -22.10 -13.07 1.20
C MET A 1 -21.19 -12.37 2.23
N LYS A 2 -21.62 -12.11 3.48
CA LYS A 2 -20.82 -11.43 4.53
C LYS A 2 -19.41 -12.01 4.75
N MET A 3 -19.26 -13.35 4.68
CA MET A 3 -17.97 -14.02 4.91
C MET A 3 -16.90 -13.72 3.85
N LYS A 4 -17.30 -13.51 2.59
CA LYS A 4 -16.35 -13.16 1.51
C LYS A 4 -15.79 -11.73 1.68
N ARG A 5 -16.61 -10.81 2.20
CA ARG A 5 -16.22 -9.40 2.44
C ARG A 5 -15.19 -9.29 3.55
N THR A 6 -15.43 -9.94 4.69
CA THR A 6 -14.48 -9.93 5.82
C THR A 6 -13.15 -10.56 5.43
N THR A 7 -13.15 -11.59 4.59
CA THR A 7 -11.90 -12.12 4.01
C THR A 7 -11.21 -11.09 3.13
N LEU A 8 -11.94 -10.36 2.27
CA LEU A 8 -11.37 -9.34 1.38
C LEU A 8 -10.75 -8.17 2.16
N LEU A 9 -11.43 -7.68 3.21
CA LEU A 9 -10.90 -6.65 4.10
C LEU A 9 -9.64 -7.13 4.84
N ARG A 10 -9.65 -8.37 5.37
CA ARG A 10 -8.45 -8.96 5.99
C ARG A 10 -7.27 -9.07 5.03
N VAL A 11 -7.52 -9.42 3.77
CA VAL A 11 -6.47 -9.48 2.75
C VAL A 11 -5.90 -8.08 2.50
N LEU A 12 -6.74 -7.06 2.38
CA LEU A 12 -6.31 -5.66 2.21
C LEU A 12 -5.51 -5.16 3.42
N ASP A 13 -5.96 -5.47 4.64
CA ASP A 13 -5.24 -5.11 5.87
C ASP A 13 -3.88 -5.81 5.95
N CYS A 14 -3.82 -7.11 5.64
CA CYS A 14 -2.56 -7.84 5.56
C CYS A 14 -1.61 -7.23 4.52
N LEU A 15 -2.11 -6.86 3.33
CA LEU A 15 -1.30 -6.19 2.31
C LEU A 15 -0.78 -4.82 2.77
N ALA A 16 -1.60 -4.04 3.47
CA ALA A 16 -1.18 -2.76 4.04
C ALA A 16 -0.06 -2.95 5.09
N ILE A 17 -0.21 -3.95 5.97
CA ILE A 17 0.82 -4.27 6.98
C ILE A 17 2.11 -4.75 6.31
N LEU A 18 2.03 -5.61 5.29
CA LEU A 18 3.21 -6.07 4.55
C LEU A 18 3.91 -4.91 3.83
N THR A 19 3.15 -4.00 3.23
CA THR A 19 3.69 -2.79 2.59
C THR A 19 4.39 -1.89 3.61
N PHE A 20 3.81 -1.74 4.81
CA PHE A 20 4.42 -1.00 5.91
C PHE A 20 5.77 -1.60 6.33
N ILE A 21 5.83 -2.91 6.53
CA ILE A 21 7.08 -3.61 6.87
C ILE A 21 8.11 -3.46 5.74
N ALA A 22 7.69 -3.63 4.49
CA ALA A 22 8.56 -3.50 3.33
C ALA A 22 9.16 -2.09 3.20
N THR A 23 8.46 -1.05 3.67
CA THR A 23 8.93 0.34 3.63
C THR A 23 10.24 0.52 4.39
N PHE A 24 10.42 -0.17 5.51
CA PHE A 24 11.64 -0.10 6.32
C PHE A 24 12.68 -1.17 5.97
N SER A 25 12.41 -1.97 4.94
CA SER A 25 13.33 -2.99 4.48
C SER A 25 14.36 -2.41 3.50
N PRO A 26 15.52 -3.09 3.33
CA PRO A 26 16.51 -2.74 2.31
C PRO A 26 15.95 -2.69 0.87
N LEU A 27 14.77 -3.27 0.63
CA LEU A 27 14.09 -3.21 -0.65
C LEU A 27 13.65 -1.78 -1.02
N VAL A 28 13.21 -1.00 -0.04
CA VAL A 28 12.74 0.39 -0.24
C VAL A 28 13.78 1.40 0.24
N ILE A 29 14.48 1.08 1.34
CA ILE A 29 15.53 1.92 1.92
C ILE A 29 16.83 1.11 1.90
N PRO A 30 17.55 1.07 0.76
CA PRO A 30 18.82 0.39 0.66
C PRO A 30 19.86 1.06 1.56
N GLU A 31 20.75 0.25 2.13
CA GLU A 31 21.80 0.74 3.01
C GLU A 31 22.92 1.39 2.19
N ASN A 32 23.24 2.66 2.50
CA ASN A 32 24.33 3.41 1.90
C ASN A 32 24.29 3.55 0.36
N GLU A 33 23.13 3.33 -0.27
CA GLU A 33 22.97 3.46 -1.72
C GLU A 33 21.80 4.39 -2.07
N ILE A 34 22.05 5.33 -3.00
CA ILE A 34 21.05 6.29 -3.49
C ILE A 34 20.64 6.05 -4.95
N ARG A 35 21.25 5.04 -5.57
CA ARG A 35 21.00 4.60 -6.95
C ARG A 35 19.96 3.47 -6.95
N PRO A 36 19.22 3.27 -8.05
CA PRO A 36 19.20 4.09 -9.28
C PRO A 36 18.45 5.41 -9.11
N PHE A 37 18.85 6.39 -9.91
CA PHE A 37 18.12 7.65 -10.05
C PHE A 37 17.04 7.51 -11.12
N LEU A 38 15.84 8.04 -10.86
CA LEU A 38 14.76 8.16 -11.84
C LEU A 38 14.51 9.64 -12.08
N MET A 39 14.77 10.13 -13.30
CA MET A 39 14.60 11.55 -13.65
C MET A 39 15.30 12.53 -12.68
N GLY A 40 16.47 12.14 -12.16
CA GLY A 40 17.22 12.92 -11.17
C GLY A 40 16.75 12.75 -9.72
N ILE A 41 15.69 11.99 -9.47
CA ILE A 41 15.17 11.68 -8.14
C ILE A 41 15.92 10.44 -7.59
N PRO A 42 16.47 10.48 -6.37
CA PRO A 42 17.16 9.33 -5.77
C PRO A 42 16.20 8.18 -5.45
N TYR A 43 16.73 6.95 -5.41
CA TYR A 43 15.97 5.71 -5.22
C TYR A 43 14.92 5.79 -4.12
N THR A 44 15.37 6.10 -2.91
CA THR A 44 14.54 6.15 -1.71
C THR A 44 13.36 7.13 -1.84
N MET A 45 13.54 8.24 -2.57
CA MET A 45 12.46 9.22 -2.74
C MET A 45 11.37 8.72 -3.69
N TRP A 46 11.74 8.27 -4.88
CA TRP A 46 10.72 7.81 -5.84
C TRP A 46 10.09 6.49 -5.41
N MET A 47 10.84 5.61 -4.73
CA MET A 47 10.29 4.42 -4.10
C MET A 47 9.35 4.75 -2.94
N GLY A 48 9.72 5.72 -2.08
CA GLY A 48 8.84 6.19 -1.00
C GLY A 48 7.53 6.80 -1.52
N PHE A 49 7.60 7.50 -2.65
CA PHE A 49 6.41 7.97 -3.36
C PHE A 49 5.56 6.80 -3.87
N LEU A 50 6.16 5.79 -4.51
CA LEU A 50 5.46 4.60 -4.98
C LEU A 50 4.74 3.87 -3.84
N VAL A 51 5.42 3.69 -2.70
CA VAL A 51 4.83 3.11 -1.48
C VAL A 51 3.63 3.92 -1.00
N SER A 52 3.73 5.26 -1.02
CA SER A 52 2.61 6.14 -0.64
C SER A 52 1.41 5.98 -1.57
N VAL A 53 1.64 5.87 -2.89
CA VAL A 53 0.59 5.60 -3.89
C VAL A 53 -0.08 4.24 -3.61
N ILE A 54 0.70 3.20 -3.29
CA ILE A 54 0.17 1.88 -2.92
C ILE A 54 -0.77 1.98 -1.70
N PHE A 55 -0.37 2.71 -0.65
CA PHE A 55 -1.23 2.91 0.51
C PHE A 55 -2.54 3.63 0.18
N VAL A 56 -2.50 4.66 -0.67
CA VAL A 56 -3.71 5.38 -1.11
C VAL A 56 -4.65 4.43 -1.87
N VAL A 57 -4.11 3.60 -2.76
CA VAL A 57 -4.90 2.62 -3.53
C VAL A 57 -5.52 1.56 -2.60
N LEU A 58 -4.77 1.04 -1.62
CA LEU A 58 -5.29 0.11 -0.63
C LEU A 58 -6.41 0.74 0.20
N ALA A 59 -6.21 1.96 0.70
CA ALA A 59 -7.21 2.70 1.46
C ALA A 59 -8.46 3.00 0.62
N TYR A 60 -8.29 3.31 -0.66
CA TYR A 60 -9.40 3.51 -1.60
C TYR A 60 -10.22 2.23 -1.79
N PHE A 61 -9.59 1.07 -1.95
CA PHE A 61 -10.30 -0.21 -2.03
C PHE A 61 -11.08 -0.52 -0.76
N VAL A 62 -10.49 -0.30 0.41
CA VAL A 62 -11.20 -0.44 1.70
C VAL A 62 -12.41 0.50 1.77
N SER A 63 -12.24 1.75 1.31
CA SER A 63 -13.32 2.74 1.27
C SER A 63 -14.48 2.30 0.36
N ILE A 64 -14.19 1.80 -0.84
CA ILE A 64 -15.21 1.27 -1.76
C ILE A 64 -15.98 0.12 -1.12
N ILE A 65 -15.27 -0.87 -0.58
CA ILE A 65 -15.89 -2.06 0.01
C ILE A 65 -16.77 -1.69 1.22
N ASN A 66 -16.34 -0.70 2.02
CA ASN A 66 -17.12 -0.22 3.15
C ASN A 66 -18.30 0.68 2.72
N LYS A 67 -18.19 1.42 1.61
CA LYS A 67 -19.29 2.24 1.06
C LYS A 67 -20.41 1.38 0.45
N GLU A 68 -20.07 0.23 -0.12
CA GLU A 68 -21.04 -0.73 -0.66
C GLU A 68 -22.05 -1.20 0.41
N GLU A 69 -21.63 -1.33 1.68
CA GLU A 69 -22.53 -1.68 2.79
C GLU A 69 -23.51 -0.57 3.18
N ARG A 70 -23.14 0.70 3.00
CA ARG A 70 -23.97 1.84 3.43
C ARG A 70 -25.14 2.17 2.49
N ASN A 71 -25.16 1.60 1.28
CA ASN A 71 -26.18 1.88 0.26
C ASN A 71 -27.05 0.66 -0.08
N ALA A 72 -26.93 -0.43 0.70
CA ALA A 72 -27.70 -1.66 0.51
C ALA A 72 -28.94 -1.76 1.44
N ASP A 73 -29.28 -0.67 2.13
CA ASP A 73 -30.51 -0.49 2.91
C ASP A 73 -31.59 0.24 2.08
#